data_AF-A0A928DV87-F1
#
_entry.id   AF-A0A928DV87-F1
#
_cell.length_a   1.000
_cell.length_b   1.000
_cell.length_c   1.000
_cell.angle_alpha   90.00
_cell.angle_beta   90.00
_cell.angle_gamma   90.00
#
_symmetry.space_group_name_H-M   'P 1'
#
loop_
_entity.id
_entity.type
_entity.pdbx_description
1 polymer ?
#
loop_
_entity_poly.entity_id
_entity_poly.type
_entity_poly.pdbx_seq_one_letter_code
_entity_poly.pdbx_strand_id
1 'polypeptide(L)'
;MQSCTVKGQDSIPAHFRNEIRESIILLESGALADRDFSETFIAHLECHWSATVENCRFRDSYIKLAGFEGYCANCDFTNCRIGGGILNLPQENLVQLKNFQERRFTEISFGQTSLKGVDLTGFEFSHGQFDSLDLSESRLQNVLFAHCYLPNLTQEQFCATRNYAQGNFFDTLFHSQMRLKKVSLRGMFFGSHRHSSPLVLDADSDLTDAVFVNVDLSGSELTLEQIKTTWNYQADAMALARWPEWVEKELKIQRQKAPQYYLPGRSEAYYSAPKKCFLPARQTFLRPEDQNLSNRVILKGQMLCSFENIPMNACVFIDCDLTESKNLSFEQVKKTWNYKTGRMSLCKWPKHIEKALEEEEEEKAKEEE
;
A
#
# COMPACT_ATOMS: atom_id res chain seq x y z
N MET A 1 -4.09 26.40 -23.89
CA MET A 1 -2.99 26.41 -22.90
C MET A 1 -2.24 27.72 -23.01
N GLN A 2 -2.48 28.66 -22.10
CA GLN A 2 -1.52 29.74 -21.86
C GLN A 2 -0.50 29.19 -20.85
N SER A 3 0.64 28.70 -21.33
CA SER A 3 1.77 28.44 -20.43
C SER A 3 2.34 29.81 -20.04
N CYS A 4 2.09 30.25 -18.81
CA CYS A 4 2.81 31.40 -18.27
C CYS A 4 4.15 30.89 -17.75
N THR A 5 5.13 30.73 -18.64
CA THR A 5 6.52 30.55 -18.21
C THR A 5 6.99 31.89 -17.68
N VAL A 6 6.86 32.12 -16.37
CA VAL A 6 7.39 33.32 -15.73
C VAL A 6 8.91 33.17 -15.63
N LYS A 7 9.61 33.46 -16.74
CA LYS A 7 11.08 33.56 -16.76
C LYS A 7 11.49 34.91 -16.20
N GLY A 8 11.65 35.00 -14.88
CA GLY A 8 12.33 36.11 -14.21
C GLY A 8 11.61 37.48 -14.24
N GLN A 9 11.48 38.06 -13.05
CA GLN A 9 11.28 39.49 -12.74
C GLN A 9 10.09 40.30 -13.26
N ASP A 10 9.16 39.80 -14.07
CA ASP A 10 7.99 40.60 -14.46
C ASP A 10 6.71 40.30 -13.66
N SER A 11 6.09 41.36 -13.13
CA SER A 11 4.87 41.28 -12.32
C SER A 11 3.61 41.01 -13.14
N ILE A 12 2.91 39.91 -12.80
CA ILE A 12 1.57 39.61 -13.33
C ILE A 12 0.57 40.67 -12.79
N PRO A 13 -0.21 41.36 -13.67
CA PRO A 13 -1.18 42.38 -13.26
C PRO A 13 -2.33 41.87 -12.40
N ALA A 14 -2.78 42.69 -11.45
CA ALA A 14 -3.81 42.36 -10.46
C ALA A 14 -5.22 42.02 -11.02
N HIS A 15 -5.50 42.29 -12.30
CA HIS A 15 -6.78 41.98 -12.93
C HIS A 15 -6.91 40.53 -13.41
N PHE A 16 -5.85 39.72 -13.34
CA PHE A 16 -5.88 38.30 -13.72
C PHE A 16 -6.48 37.34 -12.66
N ARG A 17 -6.98 37.86 -11.52
CA ARG A 17 -7.43 37.07 -10.37
C ARG A 17 -8.60 36.10 -10.63
N ASN A 18 -9.39 36.30 -11.69
CA ASN A 18 -10.61 35.49 -11.94
C ASN A 18 -10.58 34.64 -13.22
N GLU A 19 -9.52 34.68 -14.02
CA GLU A 19 -9.48 34.01 -15.35
C GLU A 19 -8.38 32.96 -15.53
N ILE A 20 -7.60 32.67 -14.49
CA ILE A 20 -6.59 31.62 -14.57
C ILE A 20 -7.24 30.30 -14.15
N ARG A 21 -8.01 29.69 -15.07
CA ARG A 21 -8.63 28.38 -14.84
C ARG A 21 -7.67 27.20 -15.05
N GLU A 22 -6.47 27.43 -15.58
CA GLU A 22 -5.42 26.42 -15.75
C GLU A 22 -4.02 27.10 -15.71
N SER A 23 -3.59 27.61 -14.55
CA SER A 23 -2.20 28.06 -14.41
C SER A 23 -1.26 26.88 -14.34
N ILE A 24 -0.21 26.98 -15.15
CA ILE A 24 1.04 26.26 -14.98
C ILE A 24 2.07 27.29 -14.57
N ILE A 25 2.65 27.14 -13.38
CA ILE A 25 3.74 27.97 -12.86
C ILE A 25 4.93 27.06 -12.67
N LEU A 26 6.02 27.31 -13.41
CA LEU A 26 7.25 26.53 -13.35
C LEU A 26 8.41 27.44 -13.01
N LEU A 27 9.11 27.12 -11.93
CA LEU A 27 10.30 27.81 -11.44
C LEU A 27 11.45 26.81 -11.39
N GLU A 28 12.25 26.78 -12.45
CA GLU A 28 13.51 26.01 -12.50
C GLU A 28 14.58 26.63 -11.59
N SER A 29 14.61 27.97 -11.55
CA SER A 29 15.44 28.81 -10.69
C SER A 29 14.77 30.17 -10.48
N GLY A 30 15.20 30.93 -9.47
CA GLY A 30 14.69 32.27 -9.18
C GLY A 30 13.68 32.30 -8.04
N ALA A 31 13.03 33.45 -7.87
CA ALA A 31 12.17 33.71 -6.71
C ALA A 31 10.73 34.06 -7.11
N LEU A 32 9.77 33.45 -6.43
CA LEU A 32 8.37 33.85 -6.40
C LEU A 32 8.09 34.49 -5.05
N ALA A 33 8.09 35.82 -5.02
CA ALA A 33 7.91 36.59 -3.79
C ALA A 33 6.65 37.45 -3.82
N ASP A 34 6.04 37.62 -2.64
CA ASP A 34 4.98 38.60 -2.36
C ASP A 34 3.75 38.50 -3.30
N ARG A 35 3.40 37.28 -3.70
CA ARG A 35 2.25 37.01 -4.58
C ARG A 35 1.03 36.54 -3.81
N ASP A 36 -0.13 36.89 -4.33
CA ASP A 36 -1.43 36.46 -3.81
C ASP A 36 -2.12 35.53 -4.81
N PHE A 37 -2.13 34.25 -4.46
CA PHE A 37 -2.82 33.16 -5.14
C PHE A 37 -4.01 32.67 -4.32
N SER A 38 -4.51 33.47 -3.38
CA SER A 38 -5.66 33.07 -2.57
C SER A 38 -6.90 32.83 -3.44
N GLU A 39 -7.71 31.83 -3.09
CA GLU A 39 -8.95 31.45 -3.79
C GLU A 39 -8.73 31.04 -5.26
N THR A 40 -7.50 30.67 -5.64
CA THR A 40 -7.18 30.26 -7.02
C THR A 40 -7.18 28.75 -7.20
N PHE A 41 -7.39 28.31 -8.45
CA PHE A 41 -7.07 26.97 -8.88
C PHE A 41 -5.77 26.99 -9.68
N ILE A 42 -4.76 26.26 -9.20
CA ILE A 42 -3.48 26.12 -9.88
C ILE A 42 -3.35 24.67 -10.35
N ALA A 43 -3.37 24.47 -11.66
CA ALA A 43 -3.31 23.13 -12.24
C ALA A 43 -1.94 22.49 -11.98
N HIS A 44 -0.86 23.28 -12.08
CA HIS A 44 0.49 22.83 -11.85
C HIS A 44 1.34 23.98 -11.29
N LEU A 45 1.97 23.77 -10.13
CA LEU A 45 2.97 24.65 -9.54
C LEU A 45 4.22 23.83 -9.25
N GLU A 46 5.34 24.13 -9.92
CA GLU A 46 6.61 23.42 -9.71
C GLU A 46 7.71 24.43 -9.36
N CYS A 47 8.37 24.18 -8.23
CA CYS A 47 9.44 24.96 -7.66
C CYS A 47 10.60 24.00 -7.40
N HIS A 48 11.55 23.95 -8.33
CA HIS A 48 12.71 23.05 -8.24
C HIS A 48 13.69 23.51 -7.15
N TRP A 49 14.72 22.70 -6.91
CA TRP A 49 15.65 22.80 -5.76
C TRP A 49 16.33 24.16 -5.59
N SER A 50 16.45 24.94 -6.66
CA SER A 50 17.09 26.27 -6.66
C SER A 50 16.10 27.44 -6.64
N ALA A 51 14.79 27.16 -6.68
CA ALA A 51 13.75 28.17 -6.62
C ALA A 51 13.41 28.52 -5.17
N THR A 52 12.99 29.78 -4.96
CA THR A 52 12.46 30.25 -3.68
C THR A 52 11.02 30.70 -3.83
N VAL A 53 10.16 30.36 -2.86
CA VAL A 53 8.78 30.84 -2.74
C VAL A 53 8.65 31.51 -1.38
N GLU A 54 8.55 32.84 -1.37
CA GLU A 54 8.59 33.63 -0.16
C GLU A 54 7.39 34.56 -0.05
N ASN A 55 6.84 34.72 1.15
CA ASN A 55 5.75 35.68 1.43
C ASN A 55 4.53 35.53 0.49
N CYS A 56 4.31 34.35 -0.08
CA CYS A 56 3.20 34.10 -0.98
C CYS A 56 1.96 33.64 -0.21
N ARG A 57 0.77 33.99 -0.70
CA ARG A 57 -0.51 33.59 -0.10
C ARG A 57 -1.22 32.61 -1.01
N PHE A 58 -1.48 31.40 -0.51
CA PHE A 58 -2.20 30.32 -1.18
C PHE A 58 -3.51 29.98 -0.44
N ARG A 59 -4.03 30.91 0.35
CA ARG A 59 -5.20 30.69 1.20
C ARG A 59 -6.41 30.25 0.38
N ASP A 60 -7.15 29.25 0.86
CA ASP A 60 -8.37 28.75 0.19
C ASP A 60 -8.16 28.33 -1.28
N SER A 61 -6.91 28.09 -1.70
CA SER A 61 -6.58 27.68 -3.06
C SER A 61 -6.59 26.16 -3.21
N TYR A 62 -6.60 25.70 -4.46
CA TYR A 62 -6.40 24.29 -4.80
C TYR A 62 -5.26 24.15 -5.82
N ILE A 63 -4.19 23.46 -5.42
CA ILE A 63 -3.02 23.19 -6.27
C ILE A 63 -3.03 21.70 -6.63
N LYS A 64 -3.37 21.34 -7.86
CA LYS A 64 -3.57 19.94 -8.25
C LYS A 64 -2.26 19.15 -8.32
N LEU A 65 -1.19 19.75 -8.86
CA LEU A 65 0.14 19.14 -8.93
C LEU A 65 1.13 20.14 -8.35
N ALA A 66 1.52 19.94 -7.09
CA ALA A 66 2.44 20.83 -6.39
C ALA A 66 3.82 20.18 -6.26
N GLY A 67 4.84 20.77 -6.89
CA GLY A 67 6.24 20.51 -6.61
C GLY A 67 6.81 21.65 -5.79
N PHE A 68 6.89 21.50 -4.48
CA PHE A 68 7.64 22.40 -3.60
C PHE A 68 8.93 21.70 -3.20
N GLU A 69 9.90 21.62 -4.12
CA GLU A 69 11.19 20.98 -3.84
C GLU A 69 12.28 21.99 -3.46
N GLY A 70 12.11 23.26 -3.86
CA GLY A 70 12.95 24.39 -3.45
C GLY A 70 12.61 24.94 -2.07
N TYR A 71 13.15 26.13 -1.77
CA TYR A 71 12.92 26.79 -0.49
C TYR A 71 11.54 27.45 -0.45
N CYS A 72 10.75 27.18 0.57
CA CYS A 72 9.45 27.83 0.79
C CYS A 72 9.38 28.39 2.21
N ALA A 73 9.20 29.69 2.36
CA ALA A 73 9.17 30.36 3.65
C ALA A 73 8.11 31.46 3.72
N ASN A 74 7.60 31.71 4.93
CA ASN A 74 6.64 32.78 5.22
C ASN A 74 5.41 32.79 4.30
N CYS A 75 5.01 31.61 3.80
CA CYS A 75 3.85 31.48 2.93
C CYS A 75 2.60 31.13 3.75
N ASP A 76 1.46 31.68 3.36
CA ASP A 76 0.16 31.37 3.97
C ASP A 76 -0.52 30.25 3.17
N PHE A 77 -0.59 29.07 3.76
CA PHE A 77 -1.25 27.89 3.18
C PHE A 77 -2.60 27.57 3.85
N THR A 78 -3.17 28.52 4.60
CA THR A 78 -4.42 28.33 5.34
C THR A 78 -5.53 27.79 4.44
N ASN A 79 -6.02 26.59 4.75
CA ASN A 79 -7.08 25.90 4.01
C ASN A 79 -6.75 25.65 2.51
N CYS A 80 -5.48 25.76 2.12
CA CYS A 80 -5.01 25.34 0.81
C CYS A 80 -5.11 23.81 0.68
N ARG A 81 -5.62 23.33 -0.45
CA ARG A 81 -5.63 21.90 -0.78
C ARG A 81 -4.54 21.58 -1.81
N ILE A 82 -3.81 20.50 -1.58
CA ILE A 82 -2.86 19.93 -2.54
C ILE A 82 -3.42 18.61 -3.08
N GLY A 83 -3.46 18.48 -4.40
CA GLY A 83 -4.04 17.35 -5.14
C GLY A 83 -3.02 16.32 -5.65
N GLY A 84 -1.81 16.32 -5.08
CA GLY A 84 -0.70 15.46 -5.47
C GLY A 84 0.59 16.25 -5.69
N GLY A 85 1.71 15.53 -5.82
CA GLY A 85 3.04 16.09 -6.11
C GLY A 85 4.05 15.86 -4.99
N ILE A 86 5.10 16.68 -4.95
CA ILE A 86 6.22 16.57 -3.99
C ILE A 86 6.20 17.79 -3.07
N LEU A 87 6.12 17.55 -1.76
CA LEU A 87 6.10 18.60 -0.74
C LEU A 87 7.34 18.53 0.15
N ASN A 88 8.17 19.57 0.07
CA ASN A 88 9.23 19.92 1.02
C ASN A 88 8.88 21.24 1.70
N LEU A 89 7.70 21.28 2.32
CA LEU A 89 7.23 22.46 3.05
C LEU A 89 7.70 22.37 4.51
N PRO A 90 8.03 23.51 5.15
CA PRO A 90 8.21 23.55 6.60
C PRO A 90 6.98 23.04 7.33
N GLN A 91 7.16 22.44 8.51
CA GLN A 91 6.08 21.85 9.30
C GLN A 91 4.96 22.87 9.58
N GLU A 92 5.33 24.11 9.90
CA GLU A 92 4.41 25.22 10.15
C GLU A 92 3.53 25.56 8.94
N ASN A 93 3.97 25.27 7.72
CA ASN A 93 3.16 25.45 6.51
C ASN A 93 2.27 24.24 6.26
N LEU A 94 2.77 23.03 6.53
CA LEU A 94 2.00 21.79 6.34
C LEU A 94 0.75 21.73 7.22
N VAL A 95 0.86 22.15 8.47
CA VAL A 95 -0.27 22.14 9.42
C VAL A 95 -1.39 23.12 9.03
N GLN A 96 -1.12 24.08 8.15
CA GLN A 96 -2.12 25.03 7.64
C GLN A 96 -2.97 24.43 6.51
N LEU A 97 -2.46 23.39 5.84
CA LEU A 97 -3.13 22.77 4.69
C LEU A 97 -4.46 22.14 5.09
N LYS A 98 -5.43 22.22 4.18
CA LYS A 98 -6.70 21.51 4.31
C LYS A 98 -6.49 19.99 4.39
N ASN A 99 -5.54 19.45 3.62
CA ASN A 99 -5.14 18.05 3.68
C ASN A 99 -4.76 17.60 5.10
N PHE A 100 -4.02 18.44 5.84
CA PHE A 100 -3.60 18.14 7.21
C PHE A 100 -4.78 18.17 8.18
N GLN A 101 -5.67 19.17 8.06
CA GLN A 101 -6.89 19.29 8.86
C GLN A 101 -7.85 18.11 8.64
N GLU A 102 -8.01 17.68 7.39
CA GLU A 102 -8.77 16.50 6.99
C GLU A 102 -8.05 15.17 7.30
N ARG A 103 -6.79 15.24 7.78
CA ARG A 103 -5.92 14.09 8.07
C ARG A 103 -5.74 13.16 6.86
N ARG A 104 -5.71 13.71 5.65
CA ARG A 104 -5.66 12.94 4.40
C ARG A 104 -4.68 13.53 3.40
N PHE A 105 -3.69 12.72 3.05
CA PHE A 105 -2.72 13.00 1.99
C PHE A 105 -2.83 11.91 0.92
N THR A 106 -3.28 12.30 -0.28
CA THR A 106 -3.44 11.40 -1.43
C THR A 106 -2.53 11.86 -2.56
N GLU A 107 -1.74 10.94 -3.12
CA GLU A 107 -0.80 11.18 -4.23
C GLU A 107 0.28 12.23 -3.91
N ILE A 108 0.55 12.45 -2.61
CA ILE A 108 1.56 13.39 -2.13
C ILE A 108 2.78 12.62 -1.64
N SER A 109 3.93 13.00 -2.17
CA SER A 109 5.25 12.54 -1.75
C SER A 109 5.92 13.60 -0.88
N PHE A 110 6.61 13.18 0.17
CA PHE A 110 7.41 14.05 1.02
C PHE A 110 8.88 13.72 0.81
N GLY A 111 9.63 14.67 0.25
CA GLY A 111 11.06 14.49 -0.04
C GLY A 111 11.93 14.73 1.18
N GLN A 112 11.89 15.94 1.74
CA GLN A 112 12.74 16.40 2.85
C GLN A 112 11.95 17.13 3.93
N THR A 113 10.69 16.70 4.11
CA THR A 113 9.83 17.26 5.15
C THR A 113 10.12 16.60 6.49
N SER A 114 10.06 17.39 7.57
CA SER A 114 10.00 16.86 8.93
C SER A 114 8.59 17.04 9.49
N LEU A 115 8.02 15.97 10.02
CA LEU A 115 6.82 15.99 10.86
C LEU A 115 7.19 15.52 12.29
N LYS A 116 8.44 15.74 12.68
CA LYS A 116 8.97 15.31 13.97
C LYS A 116 8.08 15.78 15.13
N GLY A 117 7.73 14.85 16.02
CA GLY A 117 6.91 15.15 17.20
C GLY A 117 5.44 15.50 16.92
N VAL A 118 4.98 15.40 15.68
CA VAL A 118 3.59 15.70 15.32
C VAL A 118 2.67 14.54 15.71
N ASP A 119 1.48 14.86 16.21
CA ASP A 119 0.41 13.87 16.41
C ASP A 119 -0.31 13.61 15.08
N LEU A 120 0.00 12.48 14.46
CA LEU A 120 -0.61 12.03 13.21
C LEU A 120 -1.70 10.98 13.47
N THR A 121 -2.26 10.90 14.68
CA THR A 121 -3.27 9.89 15.03
C THR A 121 -4.44 9.90 14.05
N GLY A 122 -4.70 8.74 13.43
CA GLY A 122 -5.80 8.54 12.50
C GLY A 122 -5.58 9.09 11.09
N PHE A 123 -4.39 9.59 10.75
CA PHE A 123 -4.10 10.08 9.41
C PHE A 123 -4.15 8.96 8.34
N GLU A 124 -4.52 9.36 7.13
CA GLU A 124 -4.57 8.51 5.94
C GLU A 124 -3.60 9.05 4.89
N PHE A 125 -2.62 8.22 4.58
CA PHE A 125 -1.65 8.42 3.52
C PHE A 125 -1.96 7.40 2.41
N SER A 126 -2.18 7.87 1.19
CA SER A 126 -2.48 6.99 0.06
C SER A 126 -1.70 7.37 -1.19
N HIS A 127 -1.09 6.40 -1.87
CA HIS A 127 -0.35 6.61 -3.13
C HIS A 127 0.80 7.61 -3.03
N GLY A 128 1.36 7.80 -1.83
CA GLY A 128 2.48 8.72 -1.56
C GLY A 128 3.83 8.04 -1.37
N GLN A 129 4.92 8.79 -1.56
CA GLN A 129 6.29 8.35 -1.25
C GLN A 129 6.87 9.15 -0.07
N PHE A 130 7.49 8.46 0.91
CA PHE A 130 7.96 9.08 2.15
C PHE A 130 9.45 8.83 2.43
N ASP A 131 10.26 8.69 1.37
CA ASP A 131 11.64 8.20 1.45
C ASP A 131 12.56 8.99 2.42
N SER A 132 12.33 10.29 2.60
CA SER A 132 13.06 11.09 3.60
C SER A 132 12.15 11.96 4.47
N LEU A 133 10.91 11.49 4.69
CA LEU A 133 10.03 12.06 5.70
C LEU A 133 10.52 11.69 7.10
N ASP A 134 10.86 12.70 7.90
CA ASP A 134 11.23 12.49 9.29
C ASP A 134 9.96 12.39 10.16
N LEU A 135 9.66 11.17 10.60
CA LEU A 135 8.59 10.84 11.56
C LEU A 135 9.13 10.53 12.96
N SER A 136 10.37 10.91 13.28
CA SER A 136 10.91 10.71 14.63
C SER A 136 10.00 11.37 15.66
N GLU A 137 9.81 10.70 16.81
CA GLU A 137 8.98 11.18 17.93
C GLU A 137 7.49 11.43 17.58
N SER A 138 7.05 11.11 16.36
CA SER A 138 5.66 11.32 15.92
C SER A 138 4.74 10.23 16.44
N ARG A 139 3.49 10.60 16.77
CA ARG A 139 2.46 9.63 17.19
C ARG A 139 1.72 9.11 15.97
N LEU A 140 1.87 7.81 15.67
CA LEU A 140 1.28 7.16 14.48
C LEU A 140 0.12 6.21 14.80
N GLN A 141 -0.58 6.45 15.92
CA GLN A 141 -1.68 5.58 16.33
C GLN A 141 -2.78 5.57 15.27
N ASN A 142 -3.19 4.39 14.81
CA ASN A 142 -4.26 4.22 13.83
C ASN A 142 -4.02 4.97 12.49
N VAL A 143 -2.76 5.23 12.14
CA VAL A 143 -2.37 5.76 10.82
C VAL A 143 -2.49 4.68 9.76
N LEU A 144 -3.05 5.02 8.60
CA LEU A 144 -3.13 4.15 7.44
C LEU A 144 -2.14 4.62 6.36
N PHE A 145 -1.29 3.70 5.91
CA PHE A 145 -0.42 3.84 4.73
C PHE A 145 -0.92 2.88 3.65
N ALA A 146 -1.68 3.39 2.69
CA ALA A 146 -2.25 2.60 1.59
C ALA A 146 -1.48 2.86 0.30
N HIS A 147 -0.93 1.83 -0.34
CA HIS A 147 -0.17 2.01 -1.59
C HIS A 147 1.01 2.98 -1.48
N CYS A 148 1.69 2.96 -0.34
CA CYS A 148 2.73 3.94 0.01
C CYS A 148 4.12 3.32 0.10
N TYR A 149 5.14 4.15 -0.10
CA TYR A 149 6.50 3.84 0.34
C TYR A 149 6.64 4.30 1.79
N LEU A 150 6.53 3.35 2.73
CA LEU A 150 6.64 3.60 4.16
C LEU A 150 8.01 4.21 4.49
N PRO A 151 8.04 5.30 5.28
CA PRO A 151 9.29 5.84 5.80
C PRO A 151 9.91 4.86 6.80
N ASN A 152 11.12 5.19 7.27
CA ASN A 152 11.73 4.45 8.37
C ASN A 152 10.90 4.64 9.65
N LEU A 153 10.16 3.60 10.04
CA LEU A 153 9.42 3.55 11.29
C LEU A 153 10.21 2.78 12.35
N THR A 154 10.09 3.22 13.60
CA THR A 154 10.42 2.34 14.72
C THR A 154 9.44 1.16 14.77
N GLN A 155 9.82 0.05 15.40
CA GLN A 155 8.91 -1.08 15.57
C GLN A 155 7.62 -0.69 16.33
N GLU A 156 7.75 0.17 17.36
CA GLU A 156 6.59 0.67 18.11
C GLU A 156 5.63 1.43 17.19
N GLN A 157 6.16 2.35 16.38
CA GLN A 157 5.38 3.11 15.41
C GLN A 157 4.72 2.21 14.36
N PHE A 158 5.45 1.21 13.84
CA PHE A 158 4.92 0.22 12.90
C PHE A 158 3.72 -0.54 13.49
N CYS A 159 3.86 -1.06 14.72
CA CYS A 159 2.80 -1.80 15.41
C CYS A 159 1.59 -0.93 15.78
N ALA A 160 1.77 0.39 15.93
CA ALA A 160 0.69 1.32 16.24
C ALA A 160 -0.20 1.67 15.02
N THR A 161 0.23 1.31 13.80
CA THR A 161 -0.50 1.64 12.57
C THR A 161 -1.83 0.88 12.43
N ARG A 162 -2.75 1.47 11.68
CA ARG A 162 -3.98 0.79 11.23
C ARG A 162 -3.66 -0.40 10.33
N ASN A 163 -2.63 -0.31 9.48
CA ASN A 163 -2.17 -1.42 8.65
C ASN A 163 -1.84 -2.66 9.49
N TYR A 164 -1.09 -2.46 10.58
CA TYR A 164 -0.73 -3.55 11.50
C TYR A 164 -1.97 -4.15 12.16
N ALA A 165 -2.85 -3.32 12.71
CA ALA A 165 -4.11 -3.78 13.33
C ALA A 165 -4.98 -4.58 12.34
N GLN A 166 -5.07 -4.12 11.09
CA GLN A 166 -5.80 -4.79 10.00
C GLN A 166 -5.05 -6.00 9.41
N GLY A 167 -3.77 -6.17 9.73
CA GLY A 167 -2.92 -7.21 9.16
C GLY A 167 -2.78 -7.10 7.65
N ASN A 168 -2.80 -5.88 7.10
CA ASN A 168 -2.77 -5.65 5.66
C ASN A 168 -1.76 -4.57 5.27
N PHE A 169 -0.69 -5.01 4.62
CA PHE A 169 0.36 -4.18 4.02
C PHE A 169 0.38 -4.32 2.50
N PHE A 170 -0.77 -4.56 1.89
CA PHE A 170 -0.89 -4.63 0.44
C PHE A 170 -0.39 -3.35 -0.23
N ASP A 171 0.48 -3.53 -1.23
CA ASP A 171 1.16 -2.50 -2.03
C ASP A 171 1.87 -1.44 -1.18
N THR A 172 2.23 -1.82 0.05
CA THR A 172 2.99 -0.99 0.95
C THR A 172 4.45 -1.43 0.89
N LEU A 173 5.31 -0.52 0.47
CA LEU A 173 6.74 -0.78 0.28
C LEU A 173 7.52 -0.24 1.45
N PHE A 174 8.41 -1.04 2.03
CA PHE A 174 9.29 -0.58 3.10
C PHE A 174 10.46 0.19 2.49
N HIS A 175 10.65 1.44 2.92
CA HIS A 175 11.87 2.18 2.62
C HIS A 175 13.00 1.59 3.49
N SER A 176 14.11 1.22 2.85
CA SER A 176 15.28 0.61 3.50
C SER A 176 15.01 -0.71 4.26
N GLN A 177 16.03 -1.23 4.96
CA GLN A 177 15.92 -2.47 5.72
C GLN A 177 15.10 -2.25 7.00
N MET A 178 13.79 -2.51 6.96
CA MET A 178 12.98 -2.49 8.17
C MET A 178 13.29 -3.72 9.02
N ARG A 179 13.75 -3.50 10.25
CA ARG A 179 14.11 -4.55 11.20
C ARG A 179 13.02 -4.64 12.28
N LEU A 180 12.28 -5.75 12.30
CA LEU A 180 11.30 -6.06 13.33
C LEU A 180 11.80 -7.23 14.17
N LYS A 181 11.74 -7.09 15.49
CA LYS A 181 12.22 -8.08 16.45
C LYS A 181 11.09 -8.53 17.36
N LYS A 182 10.95 -9.83 17.62
CA LYS A 182 9.92 -10.36 18.53
C LYS A 182 8.51 -9.87 18.18
N VAL A 183 8.21 -9.72 16.90
CA VAL A 183 6.92 -9.19 16.42
C VAL A 183 5.99 -10.36 16.09
N SER A 184 4.70 -10.21 16.37
CA SER A 184 3.70 -11.12 15.81
C SER A 184 3.20 -10.57 14.48
N LEU A 185 3.37 -11.34 13.41
CA LEU A 185 2.83 -11.10 12.08
C LEU A 185 1.75 -12.14 11.74
N ARG A 186 1.13 -12.73 12.77
CA ARG A 186 0.16 -13.80 12.61
C ARG A 186 -0.99 -13.38 11.70
N GLY A 187 -1.23 -14.18 10.66
CA GLY A 187 -2.30 -13.93 9.70
C GLY A 187 -2.23 -12.56 9.03
N MET A 188 -1.02 -11.98 8.90
CA MET A 188 -0.81 -10.72 8.19
C MET A 188 -0.48 -10.97 6.73
N PHE A 189 -0.92 -10.05 5.88
CA PHE A 189 -0.58 -10.03 4.47
C PHE A 189 0.45 -8.94 4.18
N PHE A 190 1.59 -9.38 3.64
CA PHE A 190 2.61 -8.53 3.04
C PHE A 190 2.68 -8.85 1.55
N GLY A 191 2.26 -7.90 0.72
CA GLY A 191 2.35 -8.12 -0.72
C GLY A 191 2.46 -6.84 -1.48
N SER A 192 3.21 -6.85 -2.58
CA SER A 192 3.46 -5.66 -3.37
C SER A 192 3.53 -5.99 -4.86
N HIS A 193 3.21 -5.02 -5.71
CA HIS A 193 3.43 -5.12 -7.16
C HIS A 193 4.92 -4.97 -7.55
N ARG A 194 5.75 -4.45 -6.63
CA ARG A 194 7.18 -4.21 -6.81
C ARG A 194 7.98 -5.00 -5.76
N HIS A 195 9.26 -5.25 -6.01
CA HIS A 195 10.13 -5.78 -4.96
C HIS A 195 10.25 -4.77 -3.82
N SER A 196 9.91 -5.18 -2.60
CA SER A 196 10.16 -4.37 -1.42
C SER A 196 11.65 -4.35 -1.09
N SER A 197 12.09 -3.31 -0.36
CA SER A 197 13.34 -3.42 0.38
C SER A 197 13.28 -4.61 1.35
N PRO A 198 14.44 -5.13 1.81
CA PRO A 198 14.45 -6.27 2.72
C PRO A 198 13.69 -5.99 4.01
N LEU A 199 12.69 -6.81 4.30
CA LEU A 199 12.08 -6.93 5.61
C LEU A 199 12.92 -7.94 6.41
N VAL A 200 13.51 -7.47 7.51
CA VAL A 200 14.41 -8.27 8.35
C VAL A 200 13.68 -8.63 9.63
N LEU A 201 13.41 -9.92 9.79
CA LEU A 201 12.72 -10.51 10.94
C LEU A 201 13.70 -11.37 11.74
N ASP A 202 13.47 -11.52 13.04
CA ASP A 202 14.28 -12.37 13.91
C ASP A 202 13.63 -13.74 14.19
N ALA A 203 14.41 -14.62 14.84
CA ALA A 203 14.00 -15.98 15.20
C ALA A 203 12.86 -16.03 16.25
N ASP A 204 12.55 -14.90 16.90
CA ASP A 204 11.52 -14.81 17.93
C ASP A 204 10.18 -14.26 17.39
N SER A 205 10.10 -13.94 16.10
CA SER A 205 8.90 -13.41 15.48
C SER A 205 7.88 -14.52 15.16
N ASP A 206 6.60 -14.27 15.37
CA ASP A 206 5.51 -15.20 15.05
C ASP A 206 5.01 -14.95 13.63
N LEU A 207 5.20 -15.93 12.74
CA LEU A 207 4.82 -15.86 11.33
C LEU A 207 3.64 -16.76 10.97
N THR A 208 2.90 -17.24 11.97
CA THR A 208 1.81 -18.20 11.77
C THR A 208 0.78 -17.65 10.79
N ASP A 209 0.54 -18.37 9.69
CA ASP A 209 -0.35 -17.99 8.60
C ASP A 209 -0.02 -16.63 7.93
N ALA A 210 1.16 -16.05 8.16
CA ALA A 210 1.59 -14.85 7.45
C ALA A 210 1.76 -15.17 5.95
N VAL A 211 1.42 -14.19 5.10
CA VAL A 211 1.50 -14.28 3.65
C VAL A 211 2.50 -13.24 3.13
N PHE A 212 3.47 -13.69 2.34
CA PHE A 212 4.53 -12.86 1.76
C PHE A 212 4.52 -12.97 0.24
N VAL A 213 4.38 -11.84 -0.46
CA VAL A 213 4.28 -11.76 -1.93
C VAL A 213 5.13 -10.60 -2.46
N ASN A 214 6.15 -10.91 -3.25
CA ASN A 214 7.19 -9.99 -3.70
C ASN A 214 7.93 -9.28 -2.54
N VAL A 215 7.95 -9.90 -1.35
CA VAL A 215 8.69 -9.42 -0.19
C VAL A 215 10.09 -10.05 -0.18
N ASP A 216 11.09 -9.23 0.13
CA ASP A 216 12.45 -9.71 0.36
C ASP A 216 12.69 -9.98 1.84
N LEU A 217 12.79 -11.26 2.21
CA LEU A 217 13.13 -11.76 3.55
C LEU A 217 14.56 -12.29 3.62
N SER A 218 15.40 -12.10 2.59
CA SER A 218 16.72 -12.74 2.50
C SER A 218 17.69 -12.38 3.62
N GLY A 219 17.48 -11.22 4.26
CA GLY A 219 18.25 -10.76 5.42
C GLY A 219 17.71 -11.21 6.79
N SER A 220 16.64 -12.00 6.85
CA SER A 220 15.99 -12.40 8.10
C SER A 220 16.69 -13.60 8.77
N GLU A 221 16.66 -13.63 10.10
CA GLU A 221 17.20 -14.70 10.95
C GLU A 221 16.13 -15.74 11.30
N LEU A 222 15.36 -16.18 10.29
CA LEU A 222 14.26 -17.12 10.48
C LEU A 222 14.77 -18.53 10.76
N THR A 223 13.92 -19.34 11.40
CA THR A 223 14.08 -20.78 11.55
C THR A 223 13.19 -21.55 10.58
N LEU A 224 13.50 -22.83 10.32
CA LEU A 224 12.67 -23.66 9.45
C LEU A 224 11.26 -23.85 10.01
N GLU A 225 11.14 -23.98 11.34
CA GLU A 225 9.85 -24.16 12.00
C GLU A 225 8.98 -22.92 11.85
N GLN A 226 9.52 -21.70 11.99
CA GLN A 226 8.78 -20.46 11.70
C GLN A 226 8.30 -20.43 10.24
N ILE A 227 9.16 -20.79 9.29
CA ILE A 227 8.78 -20.79 7.87
C ILE A 227 7.65 -21.78 7.58
N LYS A 228 7.66 -22.96 8.20
CA LYS A 228 6.57 -23.95 8.08
C LYS A 228 5.22 -23.43 8.55
N THR A 229 5.20 -22.48 9.50
CA THR A 229 3.97 -21.87 9.97
C THR A 229 3.39 -20.84 8.99
N THR A 230 4.18 -20.33 8.04
CA THR A 230 3.69 -19.36 7.05
C THR A 230 2.71 -19.99 6.08
N TRP A 231 1.77 -19.18 5.57
CA TRP A 231 0.88 -19.61 4.50
C TRP A 231 1.68 -19.99 3.24
N ASN A 232 2.78 -19.27 2.95
CA ASN A 232 3.64 -19.56 1.82
C ASN A 232 4.17 -20.99 1.82
N TYR A 233 4.59 -21.51 2.97
CA TYR A 233 5.07 -22.90 3.05
C TYR A 233 3.90 -23.88 2.92
N GLN A 234 2.83 -23.67 3.68
CA GLN A 234 1.66 -24.55 3.70
C GLN A 234 0.97 -24.68 2.33
N ALA A 235 0.96 -23.60 1.55
CA ALA A 235 0.37 -23.55 0.21
C ALA A 235 1.39 -23.89 -0.92
N ASP A 236 2.61 -24.33 -0.59
CA ASP A 236 3.73 -24.52 -1.52
C ASP A 236 4.03 -23.24 -2.36
N ALA A 237 3.69 -22.07 -1.85
CA ALA A 237 3.84 -20.76 -2.48
C ALA A 237 5.13 -20.03 -2.06
N MET A 238 6.19 -20.78 -1.75
CA MET A 238 7.49 -20.21 -1.34
C MET A 238 8.12 -19.33 -2.43
N ALA A 239 7.87 -19.59 -3.71
CA ALA A 239 8.40 -18.77 -4.81
C ALA A 239 7.84 -17.34 -4.86
N LEU A 240 6.78 -17.03 -4.10
CA LEU A 240 6.19 -15.69 -4.06
C LEU A 240 7.01 -14.70 -3.23
N ALA A 241 7.95 -15.16 -2.41
CA ALA A 241 8.82 -14.29 -1.63
C ALA A 241 10.28 -14.70 -1.81
N ARG A 242 11.19 -13.76 -1.57
CA ARG A 242 12.62 -14.07 -1.53
C ARG A 242 13.00 -14.45 -0.10
N TRP A 243 13.45 -15.68 0.10
CA TRP A 243 13.76 -16.21 1.43
C TRP A 243 15.27 -16.14 1.71
N PRO A 244 15.71 -16.32 2.98
CA PRO A 244 17.12 -16.54 3.28
C PRO A 244 17.68 -17.72 2.46
N GLU A 245 18.94 -17.60 2.01
CA GLU A 245 19.56 -18.57 1.09
C GLU A 245 19.54 -20.02 1.63
N TRP A 246 19.67 -20.19 2.94
CA TRP A 246 19.64 -21.50 3.58
C TRP A 246 18.28 -22.19 3.43
N VAL A 247 17.18 -21.43 3.36
CA VAL A 247 15.81 -21.95 3.15
C VAL A 247 15.72 -22.58 1.77
N GLU A 248 16.25 -21.89 0.77
CA GLU A 248 16.23 -22.41 -0.61
C GLU A 248 17.04 -23.72 -0.73
N LYS A 249 18.16 -23.82 -0.02
CA LYS A 249 18.97 -25.05 0.06
C LYS A 249 18.20 -26.17 0.74
N GLU A 250 17.57 -25.90 1.87
CA GLU A 250 16.78 -26.89 2.62
C GLU A 250 15.57 -27.38 1.81
N LEU A 251 14.84 -26.46 1.16
CA LEU A 251 13.72 -26.82 0.27
C LEU A 251 14.17 -27.69 -0.91
N LYS A 252 15.34 -27.43 -1.49
CA LYS A 252 15.93 -28.29 -2.53
C LYS A 252 16.23 -29.68 -2.01
N ILE A 253 16.83 -29.80 -0.82
CA ILE A 253 17.12 -31.10 -0.18
C ILE A 253 15.81 -31.86 0.10
N GLN A 254 14.79 -31.20 0.64
CA GLN A 254 13.50 -31.85 0.92
C GLN A 254 12.80 -32.31 -0.36
N ARG A 255 12.85 -31.52 -1.44
CA ARG A 255 12.31 -31.93 -2.76
C ARG A 255 13.07 -33.10 -3.38
N GLN A 256 14.37 -33.24 -3.12
CA GLN A 256 15.16 -34.40 -3.55
C GLN A 256 14.86 -35.66 -2.71
N LYS A 257 14.56 -35.49 -1.42
CA LYS A 257 14.20 -36.60 -0.50
C LYS A 257 12.77 -37.06 -0.63
N ALA A 258 11.86 -36.17 -1.03
CA ALA A 258 10.49 -36.56 -1.37
C ALA A 258 10.58 -37.64 -2.45
N PRO A 259 10.01 -38.84 -2.24
CA PRO A 259 9.99 -39.86 -3.27
C PRO A 259 9.45 -39.20 -4.52
N GLN A 260 10.17 -39.34 -5.64
CA GLN A 260 9.58 -39.03 -6.94
C GLN A 260 8.45 -40.02 -7.12
N TYR A 261 7.29 -39.73 -6.52
CA TYR A 261 6.04 -40.35 -6.89
C TYR A 261 5.81 -39.89 -8.31
N TYR A 262 6.30 -40.72 -9.23
CA TYR A 262 5.95 -40.69 -10.62
C TYR A 262 4.44 -40.86 -10.63
N LEU A 263 3.70 -39.74 -10.64
CA LEU A 263 2.27 -39.74 -10.86
C LEU A 263 2.11 -40.13 -12.33
N PRO A 264 1.81 -41.41 -12.65
CA PRO A 264 1.68 -41.83 -14.03
C PRO A 264 0.41 -41.13 -14.54
N GLY A 265 0.57 -40.08 -15.35
CA GLY A 265 -0.54 -39.25 -15.80
C GLY A 265 -0.41 -37.75 -15.52
N ARG A 266 0.61 -37.29 -14.76
CA ARG A 266 1.13 -35.93 -14.97
C ARG A 266 2.06 -35.95 -16.19
N SER A 267 1.49 -36.18 -17.37
CA SER A 267 2.10 -35.60 -18.56
C SER A 267 2.13 -34.08 -18.35
N GLU A 268 2.97 -33.39 -19.10
CA GLU A 268 2.85 -31.96 -19.37
C GLU A 268 1.52 -31.67 -20.10
N ALA A 269 0.39 -32.08 -19.52
CA ALA A 269 -0.91 -31.57 -19.83
C ALA A 269 -0.85 -30.10 -19.40
N TYR A 270 -0.56 -29.26 -20.37
CA TYR A 270 -1.05 -27.90 -20.45
C TYR A 270 -2.52 -27.93 -20.04
N TYR A 271 -2.82 -27.75 -18.76
CA TYR A 271 -4.12 -27.28 -18.35
C TYR A 271 -4.18 -25.86 -18.89
N SER A 272 -4.69 -25.73 -20.12
CA SER A 272 -5.27 -24.47 -20.53
C SER A 272 -6.21 -24.08 -19.40
N ALA A 273 -5.95 -22.96 -18.74
CA ALA A 273 -6.90 -22.34 -17.83
C ALA A 273 -8.29 -22.46 -18.48
N PRO A 274 -9.35 -22.84 -17.74
CA PRO A 274 -10.67 -22.97 -18.33
C PRO A 274 -10.95 -21.71 -19.13
N LYS A 275 -11.18 -21.87 -20.44
CA LYS A 275 -11.38 -20.80 -21.45
C LYS A 275 -12.58 -19.88 -21.17
N LYS A 276 -13.13 -19.89 -19.95
CA LYS A 276 -14.33 -19.18 -19.51
C LYS A 276 -14.18 -18.39 -18.21
N CYS A 277 -12.97 -18.19 -17.69
CA CYS A 277 -12.74 -17.08 -16.75
C CYS A 277 -12.41 -15.83 -17.57
N PHE A 278 -13.44 -15.10 -18.01
CA PHE A 278 -13.25 -13.71 -18.43
C PHE A 278 -12.96 -12.89 -17.17
N LEU A 279 -11.70 -12.87 -16.76
CA LEU A 279 -11.23 -11.84 -15.84
C LEU A 279 -11.16 -10.55 -16.66
N PRO A 280 -11.91 -9.48 -16.30
CA PRO A 280 -11.64 -8.18 -16.88
C PRO A 280 -10.17 -7.84 -16.59
N ALA A 281 -9.47 -7.31 -17.60
CA ALA A 281 -8.00 -7.19 -17.67
C ALA A 281 -7.35 -6.22 -16.65
N ARG A 282 -7.81 -6.18 -15.40
CA ARG A 282 -7.22 -5.37 -14.33
C ARG A 282 -6.66 -6.28 -13.23
N GLN A 283 -5.37 -6.57 -13.41
CA GLN A 283 -4.39 -7.02 -12.41
C GLN A 283 -4.65 -8.37 -11.72
N THR A 284 -4.53 -9.46 -12.49
CA THR A 284 -3.96 -10.70 -11.94
C THR A 284 -2.46 -10.56 -11.76
N PHE A 285 -1.92 -11.01 -10.63
CA PHE A 285 -0.49 -11.00 -10.27
C PHE A 285 0.40 -11.92 -11.11
N LEU A 286 -0.01 -12.30 -12.32
CA LEU A 286 0.65 -13.32 -13.12
C LEU A 286 1.29 -12.67 -14.34
N ARG A 287 2.61 -12.85 -14.52
CA ARG A 287 3.22 -12.55 -15.82
C ARG A 287 2.62 -13.53 -16.84
N PRO A 288 2.43 -13.14 -18.11
CA PRO A 288 1.94 -14.04 -19.15
C PRO A 288 2.76 -15.33 -19.34
N GLU A 289 3.99 -15.33 -18.82
CA GLU A 289 5.00 -16.39 -18.89
C GLU A 289 4.80 -17.47 -17.80
N ASP A 290 4.02 -17.20 -16.74
CA ASP A 290 3.81 -18.09 -15.59
C ASP A 290 2.62 -19.06 -15.79
N GLN A 291 2.52 -19.70 -16.96
CA GLN A 291 1.36 -20.54 -17.35
C GLN A 291 1.23 -21.88 -16.59
N ASN A 292 2.05 -22.13 -15.55
CA ASN A 292 2.11 -23.40 -14.82
C ASN A 292 1.47 -23.36 -13.41
N LEU A 293 0.59 -22.38 -13.13
CA LEU A 293 0.06 -22.08 -11.79
C LEU A 293 -1.39 -22.55 -11.58
N SER A 294 -1.69 -23.82 -11.80
CA SER A 294 -3.07 -24.34 -11.64
C SER A 294 -3.62 -24.31 -10.20
N ASN A 295 -2.84 -23.94 -9.17
CA ASN A 295 -3.24 -24.06 -7.77
C ASN A 295 -3.03 -22.82 -6.87
N ARG A 296 -2.64 -21.65 -7.39
CA ARG A 296 -2.25 -20.51 -6.54
C ARG A 296 -2.90 -19.21 -7.03
N VAL A 297 -3.79 -18.62 -6.23
CA VAL A 297 -4.55 -17.45 -6.67
C VAL A 297 -4.66 -16.40 -5.56
N ILE A 298 -3.95 -15.30 -5.74
CA ILE A 298 -4.21 -14.05 -5.02
C ILE A 298 -5.12 -13.22 -5.92
N LEU A 299 -6.30 -12.90 -5.41
CA LEU A 299 -7.33 -12.18 -6.15
C LEU A 299 -7.44 -10.74 -5.64
N LYS A 300 -7.75 -9.81 -6.55
CA LYS A 300 -7.90 -8.37 -6.27
C LYS A 300 -8.99 -7.76 -7.13
N GLY A 301 -9.64 -6.71 -6.62
CA GLY A 301 -10.59 -5.89 -7.38
C GLY A 301 -11.96 -6.55 -7.53
N GLN A 302 -12.75 -6.04 -8.47
CA GLN A 302 -14.08 -6.58 -8.76
C GLN A 302 -13.94 -7.91 -9.51
N MET A 303 -14.44 -8.98 -8.89
CA MET A 303 -14.30 -10.34 -9.41
C MET A 303 -15.63 -10.85 -9.95
N LEU A 304 -15.72 -10.96 -11.27
CA LEU A 304 -16.84 -11.56 -12.00
C LEU A 304 -16.55 -13.01 -12.41
N CYS A 305 -15.92 -13.80 -11.52
CA CYS A 305 -15.56 -15.19 -11.81
C CYS A 305 -16.44 -16.20 -11.06
N SER A 306 -16.59 -17.39 -11.65
CA SER A 306 -17.06 -18.57 -10.94
C SER A 306 -15.88 -19.22 -10.20
N PHE A 307 -16.11 -19.68 -8.97
CA PHE A 307 -15.13 -20.38 -8.14
C PHE A 307 -15.22 -21.91 -8.24
N GLU A 308 -15.95 -22.41 -9.25
CA GLU A 308 -16.05 -23.84 -9.52
C GLU A 308 -14.66 -24.43 -9.82
N ASN A 309 -14.28 -25.44 -9.02
CA ASN A 309 -13.02 -26.18 -9.13
C ASN A 309 -11.76 -25.43 -8.68
N ILE A 310 -11.87 -24.27 -8.01
CA ILE A 310 -10.71 -23.58 -7.45
C ILE A 310 -10.39 -24.16 -6.06
N PRO A 311 -9.15 -24.60 -5.79
CA PRO A 311 -8.73 -25.01 -4.44
C PRO A 311 -8.66 -23.79 -3.50
N MET A 312 -9.76 -23.56 -2.76
CA MET A 312 -9.94 -22.37 -1.93
C MET A 312 -8.95 -22.27 -0.75
N ASN A 313 -8.31 -23.38 -0.36
CA ASN A 313 -7.27 -23.40 0.67
C ASN A 313 -6.01 -22.61 0.28
N ALA A 314 -5.80 -22.38 -1.02
CA ALA A 314 -4.72 -21.57 -1.55
C ALA A 314 -5.18 -20.19 -2.05
N CYS A 315 -6.40 -19.77 -1.68
CA CYS A 315 -6.94 -18.47 -2.07
C CYS A 315 -6.75 -17.43 -0.95
N VAL A 316 -6.22 -16.28 -1.34
CA VAL A 316 -6.12 -15.07 -0.53
C VAL A 316 -6.83 -13.95 -1.29
N PHE A 317 -7.83 -13.33 -0.66
CA PHE A 317 -8.59 -12.22 -1.22
C PHE A 317 -8.19 -10.93 -0.52
N ILE A 318 -7.91 -9.87 -1.29
CA ILE A 318 -7.40 -8.62 -0.75
C ILE A 318 -7.98 -7.46 -1.54
N ASP A 319 -8.69 -6.58 -0.84
CA ASP A 319 -9.37 -5.44 -1.46
C ASP A 319 -10.21 -5.90 -2.67
N CYS A 320 -10.89 -7.04 -2.49
CA CYS A 320 -11.78 -7.62 -3.48
C CYS A 320 -13.20 -7.14 -3.24
N ASP A 321 -13.89 -6.83 -4.34
CA ASP A 321 -15.34 -6.74 -4.36
C ASP A 321 -15.89 -8.04 -4.97
N LEU A 322 -16.32 -8.94 -4.09
CA LEU A 322 -16.91 -10.24 -4.46
C LEU A 322 -18.43 -10.19 -4.46
N THR A 323 -19.06 -9.03 -4.30
CA THR A 323 -20.53 -8.90 -4.17
C THR A 323 -21.31 -9.51 -5.34
N GLU A 324 -20.73 -9.49 -6.53
CA GLU A 324 -21.31 -10.05 -7.76
C GLU A 324 -20.81 -11.47 -8.10
N SER A 325 -19.97 -12.08 -7.24
CA SER A 325 -19.45 -13.42 -7.48
C SER A 325 -20.58 -14.47 -7.42
N LYS A 326 -20.63 -15.32 -8.45
CA LYS A 326 -21.59 -16.43 -8.52
C LYS A 326 -20.93 -17.71 -8.05
N ASN A 327 -21.72 -18.58 -7.41
CA ASN A 327 -21.32 -19.93 -7.01
C ASN A 327 -20.20 -20.00 -5.97
N LEU A 328 -19.93 -18.90 -5.25
CA LEU A 328 -19.08 -18.91 -4.06
C LEU A 328 -19.94 -19.35 -2.87
N SER A 329 -19.70 -20.56 -2.36
CA SER A 329 -20.39 -21.09 -1.18
C SER A 329 -19.69 -20.70 0.11
N PHE A 330 -20.42 -20.69 1.23
CA PHE A 330 -19.84 -20.41 2.54
C PHE A 330 -18.77 -21.42 2.93
N GLU A 331 -18.97 -22.71 2.62
CA GLU A 331 -17.98 -23.77 2.83
C GLU A 331 -16.69 -23.58 2.03
N GLN A 332 -16.77 -22.93 0.87
CA GLN A 332 -15.59 -22.52 0.11
C GLN A 332 -14.88 -21.36 0.81
N VAL A 333 -15.62 -20.37 1.31
CA VAL A 333 -15.08 -19.22 2.06
C VAL A 333 -14.37 -19.68 3.33
N LYS A 334 -14.91 -20.64 4.09
CA LYS A 334 -14.27 -21.20 5.29
C LYS A 334 -12.87 -21.78 5.05
N LYS A 335 -12.59 -22.19 3.82
CA LYS A 335 -11.27 -22.76 3.44
C LYS A 335 -10.23 -21.68 3.15
N THR A 336 -10.66 -20.45 2.87
CA THR A 336 -9.79 -19.33 2.49
C THR A 336 -8.90 -18.89 3.65
N TRP A 337 -7.81 -18.21 3.30
CA TRP A 337 -6.95 -17.56 4.28
C TRP A 337 -7.73 -16.51 5.09
N ASN A 338 -8.52 -15.68 4.43
CA ASN A 338 -9.28 -14.59 5.04
C ASN A 338 -10.16 -15.07 6.19
N TYR A 339 -10.91 -16.17 5.99
CA TYR A 339 -11.77 -16.70 7.03
C TYR A 339 -10.96 -17.26 8.21
N LYS A 340 -9.93 -18.07 7.93
CA LYS A 340 -9.10 -18.70 8.96
C LYS A 340 -8.36 -17.71 9.85
N THR A 341 -8.01 -16.55 9.32
CA THR A 341 -7.28 -15.50 10.05
C THR A 341 -8.18 -14.41 10.61
N GLY A 342 -9.51 -14.51 10.44
CA GLY A 342 -10.45 -13.47 10.88
C GLY A 342 -10.33 -12.16 10.08
N ARG A 343 -9.81 -12.22 8.86
CA ARG A 343 -9.54 -11.07 7.96
C ARG A 343 -10.60 -10.94 6.86
N MET A 344 -11.86 -11.22 7.19
CA MET A 344 -12.98 -11.12 6.26
C MET A 344 -13.27 -9.67 5.84
N SER A 345 -13.01 -8.70 6.73
CA SER A 345 -13.22 -7.27 6.47
C SER A 345 -12.31 -6.66 5.40
N LEU A 346 -11.32 -7.42 4.90
CA LEU A 346 -10.44 -6.97 3.80
C LEU A 346 -11.12 -7.04 2.44
N CYS A 347 -12.33 -7.57 2.35
CA CYS A 347 -13.10 -7.75 1.12
C CYS A 347 -14.56 -7.43 1.35
N LYS A 348 -15.27 -7.09 0.27
CA LYS A 348 -16.74 -7.09 0.25
C LYS A 348 -17.22 -8.44 -0.25
N TRP A 349 -18.15 -9.06 0.46
CA TRP A 349 -18.62 -10.41 0.16
C TRP A 349 -20.03 -10.39 -0.43
N PRO A 350 -20.45 -11.46 -1.14
CA PRO A 350 -21.86 -11.61 -1.48
C PRO A 350 -22.76 -11.56 -0.24
N LYS A 351 -23.95 -10.97 -0.35
CA LYS A 351 -24.92 -10.86 0.76
C LYS A 351 -25.26 -12.20 1.44
N HIS A 352 -25.29 -13.30 0.68
CA HIS A 352 -25.55 -14.62 1.26
C HIS A 352 -24.38 -15.15 2.09
N ILE A 353 -23.14 -14.72 1.79
CA ILE A 353 -21.95 -15.01 2.61
C ILE A 353 -21.95 -14.11 3.85
N GLU A 354 -22.25 -12.82 3.72
CA GLU A 354 -22.38 -11.90 4.86
C GLU A 354 -23.42 -12.42 5.86
N LYS A 355 -24.61 -12.79 5.38
CA LYS A 355 -25.65 -13.38 6.23
C LYS A 355 -25.19 -14.67 6.92
N ALA A 356 -24.46 -15.54 6.21
CA ALA A 356 -23.96 -16.79 6.79
C ALA A 356 -22.86 -16.56 7.84
N LEU A 357 -22.07 -15.48 7.71
CA LEU A 357 -21.10 -15.06 8.73
C LEU A 357 -21.82 -14.54 9.98
N GLU A 358 -22.84 -13.69 9.81
CA GLU A 358 -23.66 -13.19 10.91
C GLU A 358 -24.34 -14.34 11.68
N GLU A 359 -24.95 -15.29 10.96
CA GLU A 359 -25.58 -16.48 11.56
C GLU A 359 -24.57 -17.32 12.36
N GLU A 360 -23.35 -17.53 11.85
CA GLU A 360 -22.31 -18.29 12.55
C GLU A 360 -21.75 -17.53 13.78
N GLU A 361 -21.66 -16.20 13.72
CA GLU A 361 -21.27 -15.37 14.87
C GLU A 361 -22.35 -15.41 15.97
N GLU A 362 -23.63 -15.35 15.60
CA GLU A 362 -24.74 -15.50 16.54
C GLU A 362 -24.78 -16.91 17.18
N GLU A 363 -24.48 -17.95 16.42
CA GLU A 363 -24.39 -19.33 16.95
C GLU A 363 -23.25 -19.46 17.96
N LYS A 364 -22.06 -18.94 17.64
CA LYS A 364 -20.92 -18.94 18.58
C LYS A 364 -21.22 -18.16 19.86
N ALA A 365 -21.89 -17.01 19.75
CA ALA A 365 -22.28 -16.22 20.91
C ALA A 365 -23.26 -16.99 21.83
N LYS A 366 -24.20 -17.75 21.26
CA LYS A 366 -25.13 -18.60 22.03
C LYS A 366 -24.46 -19.80 22.70
N GLU A 367 -23.36 -20.31 22.15
CA GLU A 367 -22.59 -21.41 22.77
C GLU A 367 -21.72 -20.93 23.94
N GLU A 368 -21.40 -19.64 24.00
CA GLU A 368 -20.61 -19.03 25.07
C GLU A 368 -21.46 -18.56 26.27
N GLU A 369 -22.78 -18.42 26.10
CA GLU A 369 -23.78 -18.14 27.15
C GLU A 369 -24.22 -19.42 27.89
#